data_AF-A0A354KA45-F1
#
_entry.id   AF-A0A354KA45-F1
#
_cell.length_a   1.000
_cell.length_b   1.000
_cell.length_c   1.000
_cell.angle_alpha   90.00
_cell.angle_beta   90.00
_cell.angle_gamma   90.00
#
_symmetry.space_group_name_H-M   'P 1'
#
loop_
_entity.id
_entity.type
_entity.pdbx_description
1 polymer ?
#
loop_
_entity_poly.entity_id
_entity_poly.type
_entity_poly.pdbx_seq_one_letter_code
_entity_poly.pdbx_strand_id
1 'polypeptide(L)'
;MRKPPAIVDLHTDTFLEDWEDYSPEELLQESMDFMRSNLDAAIYWEMNEIKFIHGKGKGMLKKMVFEELQEYKAHGSIERYYTSYQNEDIVVVVIGI
;
A
#
# COMPACT_ATOMS: atom_id res chain seq x y z
N MET A 1 3.84 3.99 16.81
CA MET A 1 2.89 3.97 15.68
C MET A 1 1.67 3.12 16.07
N ARG A 2 0.47 3.45 15.61
CA ARG A 2 -0.70 2.57 15.82
C ARG A 2 -0.56 1.33 14.93
N LYS A 3 -1.00 0.16 15.42
CA LYS A 3 -1.02 -1.07 14.61
C LYS A 3 -1.99 -0.90 13.43
N PRO A 4 -1.54 -1.10 12.18
CA PRO A 4 -2.40 -0.90 11.02
C PRO A 4 -3.37 -2.07 10.86
N PRO A 5 -4.47 -1.89 10.09
CA PRO A 5 -5.29 -3.00 9.62
C PRO A 5 -4.48 -4.00 8.78
N ALA A 6 -4.89 -5.27 8.74
CA ALA A 6 -4.25 -6.27 7.88
C ALA A 6 -4.53 -6.05 6.38
N ILE A 7 -5.58 -5.30 6.05
CA ILE A 7 -5.96 -4.92 4.70
C ILE A 7 -6.21 -3.41 4.70
N VAL A 8 -5.53 -2.69 3.81
CA VAL A 8 -5.60 -1.24 3.69
C VAL A 8 -6.07 -0.90 2.28
N ASP A 9 -7.16 -0.13 2.19
CA ASP A 9 -7.63 0.43 0.93
C ASP A 9 -6.89 1.73 0.63
N LEU A 10 -6.32 1.84 -0.56
CA LEU A 10 -5.54 3.01 -0.98
C LEU A 10 -6.34 4.00 -1.80
N HIS A 11 -7.63 3.76 -2.06
CA HIS A 11 -8.48 4.79 -2.67
C HIS A 11 -8.70 5.93 -1.66
N THR A 12 -8.43 7.15 -2.10
CA THR A 12 -8.40 8.35 -1.23
C THR A 12 -9.75 8.66 -0.59
N ASP A 13 -10.86 8.33 -1.24
CA ASP A 13 -12.21 8.47 -0.68
C ASP A 13 -12.45 7.59 0.57
N THR A 14 -11.57 6.62 0.83
CA THR A 14 -11.64 5.77 2.03
C THR A 14 -10.97 6.37 3.26
N PHE A 15 -10.11 7.38 3.09
CA PHE A 15 -9.32 7.97 4.20
C PHE A 15 -9.19 9.50 4.17
N LEU A 16 -9.62 10.18 3.10
CA LEU A 16 -9.71 11.63 2.97
C LEU A 16 -11.16 12.05 2.73
N GLU A 17 -11.66 12.96 3.57
CA GLU A 17 -13.03 13.48 3.46
C GLU A 17 -13.17 14.46 2.28
N ASP A 18 -12.18 15.34 2.08
CA ASP A 18 -12.20 16.40 1.06
C ASP A 18 -11.42 16.00 -0.21
N TRP A 19 -11.39 14.72 -0.55
CA TRP A 19 -10.60 14.20 -1.69
C TRP A 19 -10.98 14.83 -3.04
N GLU A 20 -12.21 15.35 -3.18
CA GLU A 20 -12.67 16.01 -4.41
C GLU A 20 -11.96 17.34 -4.69
N ASP A 21 -11.33 17.95 -3.67
CA ASP A 21 -10.61 19.23 -3.79
C ASP A 21 -9.16 19.05 -4.29
N TYR A 22 -8.69 17.81 -4.40
CA TYR A 22 -7.31 17.47 -4.76
C TYR A 22 -7.18 17.17 -6.26
N SER A 23 -6.02 17.54 -6.82
CA SER A 23 -5.66 17.09 -8.17
C SER A 23 -5.37 15.58 -8.21
N PRO A 24 -5.47 14.94 -9.40
CA PRO A 24 -5.13 13.52 -9.55
C PRO A 24 -3.71 13.18 -9.08
N GLU A 25 -2.74 14.07 -9.27
CA GLU A 25 -1.37 13.90 -8.83
C GLU A 25 -1.24 13.96 -7.30
N GLU A 26 -1.96 14.88 -6.65
CA GLU A 26 -1.98 14.98 -5.18
C GLU A 26 -2.64 13.77 -4.56
N LEU A 27 -3.80 13.33 -5.07
CA LEU A 27 -4.47 12.10 -4.61
C LEU A 27 -3.55 10.88 -4.69
N LEU A 28 -2.78 10.80 -5.77
CA LEU A 28 -1.84 9.71 -5.97
C LEU A 28 -0.68 9.75 -4.95
N GLN A 29 -0.21 10.94 -4.55
CA GLN A 29 0.77 11.08 -3.47
C GLN A 29 0.19 10.70 -2.12
N GLU A 30 -1.03 11.15 -1.80
CA GLU A 30 -1.72 10.82 -0.55
C GLU A 30 -1.88 9.30 -0.39
N SER A 31 -2.27 8.59 -1.45
CA SER A 31 -2.32 7.12 -1.44
C SER A 31 -0.97 6.48 -1.13
N MET A 32 0.14 7.03 -1.65
CA MET A 32 1.47 6.48 -1.40
C MET A 32 1.94 6.75 0.02
N ASP A 33 1.72 7.95 0.53
CA ASP A 33 2.12 8.30 1.90
C ASP A 33 1.31 7.51 2.92
N PHE A 34 0.03 7.27 2.63
CA PHE A 34 -0.80 6.36 3.42
C PHE A 34 -0.30 4.90 3.35
N MET A 35 0.09 4.42 2.16
CA MET A 35 0.66 3.08 1.98
C MET A 35 1.96 2.90 2.78
N ARG A 36 2.92 3.81 2.61
CA ARG A 36 4.22 3.82 3.32
C ARG A 36 4.02 3.81 4.83
N SER A 37 3.19 4.74 5.33
CA SER A 37 2.92 4.86 6.77
C SER A 37 2.32 3.58 7.37
N ASN A 38 1.44 2.90 6.64
CA ASN A 38 0.86 1.63 7.08
C ASN A 38 1.87 0.47 6.98
N LEU A 39 2.70 0.42 5.93
CA LEU A 39 3.73 -0.62 5.80
C LEU A 39 4.79 -0.48 6.89
N ASP A 40 5.29 0.73 7.14
CA ASP A 40 6.24 1.02 8.23
C ASP A 40 5.66 0.62 9.59
N ALA A 41 4.38 0.93 9.82
CA ALA A 41 3.71 0.51 11.04
C ALA A 41 3.57 -1.02 11.13
N ALA A 42 3.26 -1.71 10.03
CA ALA A 42 3.15 -3.17 10.02
C ALA A 42 4.51 -3.85 10.30
N ILE A 43 5.59 -3.31 9.74
CA ILE A 43 6.97 -3.73 10.02
C ILE A 43 7.31 -3.51 11.50
N TYR A 44 7.04 -2.32 12.02
CA TYR A 44 7.27 -1.99 13.45
C TYR A 44 6.51 -2.93 14.40
N TRP A 45 5.30 -3.35 14.02
CA TRP A 45 4.47 -4.26 14.80
C TRP A 45 4.72 -5.74 14.51
N GLU A 46 5.77 -6.08 13.76
CA GLU A 46 6.16 -7.45 13.40
C GLU A 46 4.98 -8.27 12.85
N MET A 47 4.15 -7.63 12.00
CA MET A 47 3.06 -8.34 11.33
C MET A 47 3.63 -9.33 10.31
N ASN A 48 3.01 -10.50 10.16
CA ASN A 48 3.44 -11.47 9.14
C ASN A 48 3.18 -10.97 7.71
N GLU A 49 2.01 -10.34 7.50
CA GLU A 49 1.59 -9.82 6.20
C GLU A 49 0.72 -8.57 6.34
N ILE A 50 0.70 -7.77 5.28
CA ILE A 50 -0.28 -6.70 5.05
C ILE A 50 -0.72 -6.72 3.57
N LYS A 51 -1.97 -6.36 3.29
CA LYS A 51 -2.53 -6.30 1.94
C LYS A 51 -2.94 -4.89 1.60
N PHE A 52 -2.61 -4.45 0.39
CA PHE A 52 -3.01 -3.14 -0.12
C PHE A 52 -3.94 -3.30 -1.31
N ILE A 53 -5.07 -2.60 -1.29
CA ILE A 53 -6.01 -2.52 -2.40
C ILE A 53 -5.69 -1.25 -3.19
N HIS A 54 -5.20 -1.40 -4.42
CA HIS A 54 -4.85 -0.27 -5.30
C HIS A 54 -5.87 -0.04 -6.43
N GLY A 55 -6.85 -0.95 -6.59
CA GLY A 55 -7.94 -0.84 -7.56
C GLY A 55 -7.56 -1.04 -9.04
N LYS A 56 -8.58 -0.91 -9.90
CA LYS A 56 -8.58 -1.13 -11.37
C LYS A 56 -8.35 0.13 -12.21
N GLY A 57 -7.81 1.20 -11.63
CA GLY A 57 -7.65 2.48 -12.33
C GLY A 57 -6.72 2.38 -13.56
N LYS A 58 -6.12 3.50 -13.98
CA LYS A 58 -5.16 3.51 -15.11
C LYS A 58 -3.84 2.76 -14.84
N GLY A 59 -3.74 2.03 -13.74
CA GLY A 59 -2.55 1.28 -13.33
C GLY A 59 -1.44 2.12 -12.70
N MET A 60 -1.62 3.44 -12.57
CA MET A 60 -0.56 4.31 -12.02
C MET A 60 -0.28 4.02 -10.55
N LEU A 61 -1.32 3.94 -9.70
CA LEU A 61 -1.15 3.60 -8.29
C LEU A 61 -0.51 2.22 -8.11
N LYS A 62 -0.97 1.22 -8.86
CA LYS A 62 -0.33 -0.12 -8.91
C LYS A 62 1.15 -0.02 -9.23
N LYS A 63 1.52 0.72 -10.28
CA LYS A 63 2.92 0.88 -10.70
C LYS A 63 3.76 1.45 -9.56
N MET A 64 3.33 2.56 -8.96
CA MET A 64 4.11 3.21 -7.92
C MET A 64 4.19 2.38 -6.63
N VAL A 65 3.10 1.69 -6.24
CA VAL A 65 3.12 0.75 -5.11
C VAL A 65 4.15 -0.35 -5.36
N PHE A 66 4.20 -0.93 -6.56
CA PHE A 66 5.17 -1.98 -6.88
C PHE A 66 6.61 -1.47 -6.93
N GLU A 67 6.84 -0.25 -7.44
CA GLU A 67 8.16 0.42 -7.40
C GLU A 67 8.61 0.66 -5.96
N GLU A 68 7.73 1.16 -5.10
CA GLU A 68 8.06 1.38 -3.69
C GLU A 68 8.35 0.04 -2.97
N LEU A 69 7.51 -0.98 -3.15
CA LEU A 69 7.73 -2.31 -2.55
C LEU A 69 9.03 -2.97 -3.02
N GLN A 70 9.47 -2.67 -4.25
CA GLN A 70 10.79 -3.11 -4.73
C GLN A 70 11.91 -2.54 -3.86
N GLU A 71 11.83 -1.26 -3.48
CA GLU A 71 12.80 -0.60 -2.61
C GLU A 71 12.77 -1.20 -1.19
N TYR A 72 11.59 -1.39 -0.59
CA TYR A 72 11.46 -2.06 0.72
C TYR A 72 12.08 -3.46 0.70
N LYS A 73 11.86 -4.22 -0.38
CA LYS A 73 12.46 -5.56 -0.55
C LYS A 73 13.96 -5.48 -0.72
N ALA A 74 14.47 -4.54 -1.51
CA ALA A 74 15.90 -4.35 -1.74
C ALA A 74 16.65 -3.99 -0.45
N HIS A 75 16.01 -3.23 0.45
CA HIS A 75 16.53 -2.92 1.79
C HIS A 75 16.32 -4.04 2.82
N GLY A 76 15.69 -5.16 2.45
CA GLY A 76 15.41 -6.27 3.35
C GLY A 76 14.36 -5.98 4.41
N SER A 77 13.54 -4.94 4.22
CA SER A 77 12.45 -4.56 5.15
C SER A 77 11.20 -5.45 4.99
N ILE A 78 11.07 -6.11 3.84
CA ILE A 78 10.03 -7.11 3.55
C ILE A 78 10.65 -8.33 2.87
N GLU A 79 10.02 -9.50 3.00
CA GLU A 79 10.50 -10.74 2.38
C GLU A 79 10.14 -10.79 0.88
N ARG A 80 8.85 -10.58 0.57
CA ARG A 80 8.33 -10.63 -0.80
C ARG A 80 6.99 -9.91 -0.90
N TYR A 81 6.60 -9.62 -2.13
CA TYR A 81 5.27 -9.13 -2.47
C TYR A 81 4.79 -9.75 -3.77
N TYR A 82 3.48 -9.91 -3.93
CA TYR A 82 2.87 -10.47 -5.13
C TYR A 82 1.43 -10.00 -5.28
N THR A 83 0.96 -9.93 -6.53
CA THR A 83 -0.45 -9.72 -6.85
C THR A 83 -1.27 -10.91 -6.35
N SER A 84 -2.37 -10.67 -5.64
CA SER A 84 -3.27 -11.72 -5.19
C SER A 84 -3.90 -12.47 -6.37
N TYR A 85 -3.91 -13.80 -6.32
CA TYR A 85 -4.54 -14.65 -7.34
C TYR A 85 -6.06 -14.51 -7.39
N GLN A 86 -6.69 -14.08 -6.29
CA GLN A 86 -8.14 -13.92 -6.20
C GLN A 86 -8.61 -12.57 -6.72
N ASN A 87 -7.75 -11.55 -6.65
CA ASN A 87 -8.06 -10.20 -7.06
C ASN A 87 -6.78 -9.45 -7.44
N GLU A 88 -6.64 -9.11 -8.72
CA GLU A 88 -5.47 -8.42 -9.26
C GLU A 88 -5.31 -6.96 -8.78
N ASP A 89 -6.32 -6.45 -8.08
CA ASP A 89 -6.35 -5.12 -7.47
C ASP A 89 -5.66 -5.10 -6.10
N ILE A 90 -5.26 -6.28 -5.62
CA ILE A 90 -4.67 -6.46 -4.29
C ILE A 90 -3.24 -6.92 -4.45
N VAL A 91 -2.32 -6.22 -3.78
CA VAL A 91 -0.97 -6.72 -3.55
C VAL A 91 -0.85 -7.23 -2.12
N VAL A 92 -0.30 -8.44 -1.98
CA VAL A 92 0.05 -9.04 -0.70
C VAL A 92 1.52 -8.76 -0.44
N VAL A 93 1.82 -8.23 0.75
CA VAL A 93 3.18 -7.94 1.22
C VAL A 93 3.48 -8.84 2.41
N VAL A 94 4.51 -9.67 2.27
CA VAL A 94 4.99 -10.58 3.32
C VAL A 94 6.19 -9.93 3.98
N ILE A 95 6.09 -9.69 5.29
CA ILE A 95 7.09 -8.95 6.07
C ILE A 95 8.02 -9.94 6.81
N GLY A 96 7.43 -10.88 7.56
CA GLY A 96 8.15 -11.88 8.37
C GLY A 96 8.08 -13.30 7.78
N ILE A 97 9.01 -14.15 8.24
CA ILE A 97 9.20 -15.56 7.83
C ILE A 97 8.42 -16.50 8.76
#